data_AF-A0A1M5BQS0-F1
#
_entry.id   AF-A0A1M5BQS0-F1
#
_cell.length_a   1.000
_cell.length_b   1.000
_cell.length_c   1.000
_cell.angle_alpha   90.00
_cell.angle_beta   90.00
_cell.angle_gamma   90.00
#
_symmetry.space_group_name_H-M   'P 1'
#
loop_
_entity.id
_entity.type
_entity.pdbx_description
1 polymer ?
#
loop_
_entity_poly.entity_id
_entity_poly.type
_entity_poly.pdbx_seq_one_letter_code
_entity_poly.pdbx_strand_id
1 'polypeptide(L)'
;MDKIFDIDRNGECICGSGKKYKKCCFPLIDKIDTTLLKTIEKEETITSYGREFIHIVSVLYGVKLEEESQNSPDLEELAKIILEVWDERDKIFDEEKGRFAVKATVEELIDRIGKIVEKKETLKHFRVPVDFLVNTDLQTEEEVVRLLEKLSESLLLEDYLLDLAYSLRNEEYSREEIKTVFVWILLAAKNNGMKDFMIPVLKVTIDELNTAKAKFKEIIDKASDKKEDDEQRFLEMLEIYQEYPIFEEYMARKLLMEFEDDLEKILACVDFNIPFYAIYAFYLRLFTNIADVLYNKRRRFESDPIQ
;
A
#
# COMPACT_ATOMS: atom_id res chain seq x y z
N MET A 1 -5.59 24.91 3.06
CA MET A 1 -4.90 23.70 2.60
C MET A 1 -5.01 22.77 3.78
N ASP A 2 -5.78 21.71 3.62
CA ASP A 2 -6.03 20.76 4.69
C ASP A 2 -4.75 19.93 4.89
N LYS A 3 -4.46 19.58 6.14
CA LYS A 3 -3.31 18.74 6.46
C LYS A 3 -3.67 17.30 6.15
N ILE A 4 -2.72 16.53 5.63
CA ILE A 4 -2.90 15.10 5.45
C ILE A 4 -2.96 14.42 6.82
N PHE A 5 -2.05 14.76 7.73
CA PHE A 5 -2.14 14.28 9.12
C PHE A 5 -2.70 15.36 10.06
N ASP A 6 -4.01 15.38 10.27
CA ASP A 6 -4.65 16.25 11.29
C ASP A 6 -4.95 15.48 12.59
N ILE A 7 -3.90 15.21 13.37
CA ILE A 7 -3.99 14.40 14.59
C ILE A 7 -4.14 15.29 15.82
N ASP A 8 -5.26 15.19 16.55
CA ASP A 8 -5.43 15.88 17.84
C ASP A 8 -4.38 15.38 18.86
N ARG A 9 -3.65 16.32 19.46
CA ARG A 9 -2.68 16.05 20.55
C ARG A 9 -3.28 15.25 21.69
N ASN A 10 -4.57 15.43 22.00
CA ASN A 10 -5.25 14.69 23.06
C ASN A 10 -5.99 13.44 22.57
N GLY A 11 -6.11 13.26 21.25
CA GLY A 11 -6.70 12.09 20.60
C GLY A 11 -5.84 10.84 20.73
N GLU A 12 -6.37 9.74 20.20
CA GLU A 12 -5.67 8.46 20.13
C GLU A 12 -4.49 8.55 19.16
N CYS A 13 -3.41 7.85 19.47
CA CYS A 13 -2.22 7.84 18.63
C CYS A 13 -2.44 6.96 17.39
N ILE A 14 -2.08 7.48 16.22
CA ILE A 14 -2.09 6.79 14.90
C ILE A 14 -1.27 5.49 14.81
N CYS A 15 -0.59 5.11 15.89
CA CYS A 15 0.18 3.86 15.93
C CYS A 15 -0.61 2.69 16.54
N GLY A 16 -1.90 2.87 16.83
CA GLY A 16 -2.76 1.82 17.39
C GLY A 16 -2.51 1.47 18.87
N SER A 17 -1.60 2.17 19.57
CA SER A 17 -1.25 1.83 20.96
C SER A 17 -2.33 2.13 22.01
N GLY A 18 -3.44 2.78 21.62
CA GLY A 18 -4.48 3.29 22.54
C GLY A 18 -4.01 4.41 23.48
N LYS A 19 -2.75 4.88 23.37
CA LYS A 19 -2.21 6.00 24.15
C LYS A 19 -2.56 7.33 23.48
N LYS A 20 -2.63 8.39 24.27
CA LYS A 20 -2.79 9.77 23.76
C LYS A 20 -1.61 10.13 22.84
N TYR A 21 -1.87 10.73 21.69
CA TYR A 21 -0.86 11.08 20.69
C TYR A 21 0.32 11.87 21.28
N LYS A 22 0.04 12.91 22.09
CA LYS A 22 1.07 13.72 22.77
C LYS A 22 2.02 12.94 23.70
N LYS A 23 1.59 11.78 24.20
CA LYS A 23 2.35 10.91 25.11
C LYS A 23 2.94 9.68 24.39
N CYS A 24 2.75 9.55 23.09
CA CYS A 24 3.16 8.38 22.32
C CYS A 24 4.13 8.76 21.18
N CYS A 25 3.65 8.90 19.95
CA CYS A 25 4.53 9.18 18.80
C CYS A 25 4.88 10.67 18.63
N PHE A 26 4.02 11.58 19.11
CA PHE A 26 4.23 13.03 18.95
C PHE A 26 5.63 13.52 19.34
N PRO A 27 6.23 13.14 20.50
CA PRO A 27 7.56 13.65 20.88
C PRO A 27 8.67 13.28 19.89
N LEU A 28 8.57 12.12 19.24
CA LEU A 28 9.57 11.70 18.24
C LEU A 28 9.30 12.41 16.90
N ILE A 29 8.05 12.45 16.47
CA ILE A 29 7.63 13.14 15.24
C ILE A 29 8.03 14.62 15.30
N ASP A 30 7.70 15.31 16.39
CA ASP A 30 8.02 16.73 16.62
C ASP A 30 9.53 17.01 16.62
N LYS A 31 10.32 16.07 17.17
CA LYS A 31 11.79 16.15 17.15
C LYS A 31 12.32 16.05 15.71
N ILE A 32 11.85 15.06 14.95
CA ILE A 32 12.27 14.85 13.55
C ILE A 32 11.88 16.08 12.72
N ASP A 33 10.63 16.52 12.83
CA ASP A 33 10.05 17.66 12.13
C ASP A 33 10.85 18.94 12.37
N THR A 34 11.06 19.29 13.64
CA THR A 34 11.83 20.48 14.03
C THR A 34 13.28 20.41 13.54
N THR A 35 13.90 19.24 13.58
CA THR A 35 15.29 19.07 13.12
C THR A 35 15.40 19.20 11.60
N LEU A 36 14.51 18.54 10.84
CA LEU A 36 14.49 18.62 9.39
C LEU A 36 14.22 20.05 8.91
N LEU A 37 13.20 20.72 9.47
CA LEU A 37 12.88 22.11 9.16
C LEU A 37 14.10 23.01 9.38
N LYS A 38 14.75 22.95 10.55
CA LYS A 38 15.92 23.78 10.85
C LYS A 38 17.12 23.51 9.95
N THR A 39 17.27 22.29 9.46
CA THR A 39 18.38 21.94 8.56
C THR A 39 18.10 22.47 7.16
N ILE A 40 16.89 22.23 6.64
CA ILE A 40 16.49 22.64 5.29
C ILE A 40 16.36 24.17 5.19
N GLU A 41 15.84 24.86 6.21
CA GLU A 41 15.71 26.33 6.24
C GLU A 41 17.06 27.07 6.15
N LYS A 42 18.19 26.38 6.37
CA LYS A 42 19.53 26.97 6.17
C LYS A 42 19.90 27.08 4.70
N GLU A 43 19.35 26.22 3.86
CA GLU A 43 19.71 26.08 2.45
C GLU A 43 18.62 26.65 1.53
N GLU A 44 17.34 26.52 1.90
CA GLU A 44 16.23 26.90 1.05
C GLU A 44 15.02 27.47 1.82
N THR A 45 14.18 28.23 1.13
CA THR A 45 12.91 28.74 1.69
C THR A 45 11.83 27.68 1.57
N ILE A 46 11.21 27.31 2.69
CA ILE A 46 10.19 26.25 2.73
C ILE A 46 8.78 26.81 2.49
N THR A 47 8.12 26.31 1.44
CA THR A 47 6.72 26.62 1.11
C THR A 47 5.72 25.97 2.08
N SER A 48 4.43 26.31 1.98
CA SER A 48 3.39 25.68 2.82
C SER A 48 3.28 24.17 2.60
N TYR A 49 3.22 23.73 1.33
CA TYR A 49 3.18 22.30 1.00
C TYR A 49 4.52 21.61 1.31
N GLY A 50 5.63 22.34 1.25
CA GLY A 50 6.94 21.84 1.67
C GLY A 50 6.99 21.54 3.17
N ARG A 51 6.38 22.38 4.00
CA ARG A 51 6.22 22.10 5.43
C ARG A 51 5.34 20.88 5.66
N GLU A 52 4.24 20.74 4.92
CA GLU A 52 3.37 19.56 5.02
C GLU A 52 4.11 18.27 4.61
N PHE A 53 4.89 18.30 3.54
CA PHE A 53 5.72 17.16 3.15
C PHE A 53 6.74 16.77 4.23
N ILE A 54 7.45 17.75 4.81
CA ILE A 54 8.40 17.50 5.90
C ILE A 54 7.67 16.90 7.11
N HIS A 55 6.47 17.37 7.39
CA HIS A 55 5.62 16.80 8.44
C HIS A 55 5.28 15.34 8.15
N ILE A 56 4.85 15.01 6.92
CA ILE A 56 4.58 13.63 6.50
C ILE A 56 5.81 12.76 6.68
N VAL A 57 6.97 13.17 6.15
CA VAL A 57 8.24 12.42 6.33
C VAL A 57 8.53 12.20 7.83
N SER A 58 8.30 13.21 8.66
CA SER A 58 8.48 13.10 10.10
C SER A 58 7.53 12.10 10.76
N VAL A 59 6.29 12.00 10.27
CA VAL A 59 5.34 10.96 10.67
C VAL A 59 5.85 9.58 10.25
N LEU A 60 6.26 9.41 8.98
CA LEU A 60 6.72 8.11 8.45
C LEU A 60 7.85 7.50 9.29
N TYR A 61 8.82 8.31 9.68
CA TYR A 61 9.95 7.84 10.49
C TYR A 61 9.74 7.95 12.02
N GLY A 62 8.71 8.68 12.46
CA GLY A 62 8.45 8.94 13.88
C GLY A 62 7.33 8.13 14.51
N VAL A 63 6.45 7.52 13.72
CA VAL A 63 5.37 6.65 14.21
C VAL A 63 5.95 5.35 14.79
N LYS A 64 5.32 4.74 15.81
CA LYS A 64 5.77 3.49 16.43
C LYS A 64 4.94 2.31 15.95
N LEU A 65 5.31 1.74 14.81
CA LEU A 65 4.56 0.62 14.21
C LEU A 65 4.91 -0.74 14.84
N GLU A 66 6.09 -0.85 15.49
CA GLU A 66 6.51 -2.04 16.24
C GLU A 66 7.18 -1.69 17.58
N GLU A 67 7.26 -2.66 18.50
CA GLU A 67 7.86 -2.50 19.83
C GLU A 67 9.39 -2.28 19.79
N GLU A 68 10.08 -2.71 18.73
CA GLU A 68 11.55 -2.62 18.57
C GLU A 68 11.97 -2.25 17.13
N SER A 69 11.63 -1.05 16.64
CA SER A 69 12.22 -0.60 15.37
C SER A 69 13.71 -0.29 15.57
N GLN A 70 14.59 -1.07 14.92
CA GLN A 70 16.02 -1.16 15.23
C GLN A 70 16.89 0.05 14.86
N ASN A 71 16.44 1.04 14.10
CA ASN A 71 17.29 2.17 13.75
C ASN A 71 16.54 3.51 13.81
N SER A 72 17.09 4.46 14.56
CA SER A 72 16.70 5.86 14.42
C SER A 72 17.13 6.36 13.04
N PRO A 73 16.28 7.09 12.31
CA PRO A 73 16.64 7.62 11.00
C PRO A 73 17.87 8.55 11.09
N ASP A 74 18.76 8.45 10.11
CA ASP A 74 19.81 9.45 9.91
C ASP A 74 19.17 10.74 9.38
N LEU A 75 18.99 11.71 10.27
CA LEU A 75 18.32 12.97 9.95
C LEU A 75 19.14 13.87 9.02
N GLU A 76 20.47 13.75 9.02
CA GLU A 76 21.31 14.51 8.09
C GLU A 76 21.16 13.97 6.68
N GLU A 77 21.15 12.65 6.54
CA GLU A 77 20.95 12.02 5.23
C GLU A 77 19.52 12.23 4.71
N LEU A 78 18.50 12.14 5.57
CA LEU A 78 17.14 12.49 5.18
C LEU A 78 17.03 13.94 4.69
N ALA A 79 17.65 14.90 5.37
CA ALA A 79 17.63 16.29 4.94
C ALA A 79 18.28 16.48 3.55
N LYS A 80 19.40 15.80 3.26
CA LYS A 80 20.02 15.83 1.93
C LYS A 80 19.11 15.26 0.86
N ILE A 81 18.47 14.11 1.12
CA ILE A 81 17.53 13.51 0.17
C ILE A 81 16.37 14.48 -0.10
N ILE A 82 15.83 15.14 0.93
CA ILE A 82 14.74 16.11 0.77
C ILE A 82 15.16 17.29 -0.11
N LEU A 83 16.37 17.83 0.07
CA LEU A 83 16.88 18.90 -0.78
C LEU A 83 17.02 18.45 -2.25
N GLU A 84 17.49 17.23 -2.49
CA GLU A 84 17.54 16.68 -3.85
C GLU A 84 16.15 16.46 -4.47
N VAL A 85 15.16 16.09 -3.65
CA VAL A 85 13.75 15.98 -4.08
C VAL A 85 13.21 17.35 -4.52
N TRP A 86 13.63 18.44 -3.85
CA TRP A 86 13.26 19.81 -4.24
C TRP A 86 13.88 20.21 -5.58
N ASP A 87 15.15 19.86 -5.80
CA ASP A 87 15.81 20.07 -7.09
C ASP A 87 15.16 19.23 -8.22
N GLU A 88 14.74 18.00 -7.91
CA GLU A 88 14.06 17.13 -8.87
C GLU A 88 12.63 17.63 -9.18
N ARG A 89 11.92 18.16 -8.17
CA ARG A 89 10.63 18.85 -8.36
C ARG A 89 10.76 19.94 -9.42
N ASP A 90 11.77 20.79 -9.32
CA ASP A 90 11.93 21.90 -10.27
C ASP A 90 12.17 21.40 -11.69
N LYS A 91 12.81 20.24 -11.84
CA LYS A 91 12.97 19.61 -13.16
C LYS A 91 11.67 18.99 -13.68
N ILE A 92 10.83 18.43 -12.80
CA ILE A 92 9.55 17.79 -13.16
C ILE A 92 8.50 18.86 -13.53
N PHE A 93 8.48 19.97 -12.80
CA PHE A 93 7.48 21.04 -12.91
C PHE A 93 7.99 22.30 -13.62
N ASP A 94 9.14 22.22 -14.28
CA ASP A 94 9.69 23.31 -15.06
C ASP A 94 8.67 23.78 -16.11
N GLU A 95 8.02 24.93 -15.86
CA GLU A 95 6.99 25.49 -16.73
C GLU A 95 7.55 25.91 -18.10
N GLU A 96 8.87 26.07 -18.22
CA GLU A 96 9.54 26.35 -19.49
C GLU A 96 9.64 25.11 -20.39
N LYS A 97 9.51 23.91 -19.82
CA LYS A 97 9.40 22.67 -20.60
C LYS A 97 8.01 22.60 -21.22
N GLY A 98 7.96 22.53 -22.56
CA GLY A 98 6.70 22.33 -23.28
C GLY A 98 5.95 21.07 -22.78
N ARG A 99 4.61 21.09 -22.86
CA ARG A 99 3.70 20.07 -22.27
C ARG A 99 4.10 18.60 -22.54
N PHE A 100 4.68 18.32 -23.70
CA PHE A 100 5.10 16.97 -24.07
C PHE A 100 6.27 16.45 -23.22
N ALA A 101 7.27 17.30 -22.93
CA ALA A 101 8.42 16.91 -22.11
C ALA A 101 8.02 16.66 -20.65
N VAL A 102 7.12 17.50 -20.11
CA VAL A 102 6.55 17.30 -18.76
C VAL A 102 5.82 15.97 -18.67
N LYS A 103 5.00 15.63 -19.68
CA LYS A 103 4.27 14.35 -19.72
C LYS A 103 5.22 13.14 -19.67
N ALA A 104 6.27 13.14 -20.47
CA ALA A 104 7.25 12.05 -20.50
C ALA A 104 7.97 11.87 -19.16
N THR A 105 8.33 12.97 -18.49
CA THR A 105 8.97 12.91 -17.16
C THR A 105 8.01 12.38 -16.09
N VAL A 106 6.72 12.73 -16.16
CA VAL A 106 5.70 12.20 -15.24
C VAL A 106 5.47 10.71 -15.48
N GLU A 107 5.41 10.25 -16.73
CA GLU A 107 5.30 8.82 -17.07
C GLU A 107 6.50 8.02 -16.54
N GLU A 108 7.72 8.52 -16.71
CA GLU A 108 8.93 7.88 -16.17
C GLU A 108 8.90 7.79 -14.63
N LEU A 109 8.41 8.84 -13.96
CA LEU A 109 8.23 8.83 -12.52
C LEU A 109 7.20 7.79 -12.09
N ILE A 110 6.04 7.72 -12.77
CA ILE A 110 5.01 6.70 -12.52
C ILE A 110 5.61 5.30 -12.66
N ASP A 111 6.45 5.05 -13.66
CA ASP A 111 7.12 3.76 -13.86
C ASP A 111 8.11 3.44 -12.74
N ARG A 112 8.90 4.43 -12.30
CA ARG A 112 9.84 4.28 -11.18
C ARG A 112 9.10 3.94 -9.89
N ILE A 113 8.00 4.63 -9.61
CA ILE A 113 7.15 4.35 -8.43
C ILE A 113 6.52 2.97 -8.57
N GLY A 114 5.97 2.65 -9.75
CA GLY A 114 5.35 1.36 -10.03
C GLY A 114 6.28 0.18 -9.75
N LYS A 115 7.54 0.26 -10.19
CA LYS A 115 8.57 -0.75 -9.88
C LYS A 115 8.83 -0.93 -8.40
N ILE A 116 8.76 0.14 -7.60
CA ILE A 116 8.91 0.05 -6.14
C ILE A 116 7.69 -0.64 -5.55
N VAL A 117 6.48 -0.23 -5.93
CA VAL A 117 5.20 -0.79 -5.46
C VAL A 117 5.01 -2.26 -5.85
N GLU A 118 5.56 -2.67 -6.99
CA GLU A 118 5.57 -4.05 -7.47
C GLU A 118 6.60 -4.91 -6.69
N LYS A 119 7.83 -4.40 -6.51
CA LYS A 119 8.95 -5.16 -5.94
C LYS A 119 8.90 -5.35 -4.42
N LYS A 120 8.37 -4.37 -3.69
CA LYS A 120 8.40 -4.36 -2.22
C LYS A 120 7.26 -5.23 -1.67
N GLU A 121 7.60 -6.23 -0.87
CA GLU A 121 6.62 -7.23 -0.42
C GLU A 121 5.55 -6.58 0.45
N THR A 122 5.95 -5.66 1.32
CA THR A 122 5.00 -4.96 2.17
C THR A 122 4.14 -3.98 1.39
N LEU A 123 4.45 -3.59 0.16
CA LEU A 123 3.60 -2.71 -0.66
C LEU A 123 2.62 -3.47 -1.55
N LYS A 124 2.58 -4.81 -1.51
CA LYS A 124 1.61 -5.60 -2.29
C LYS A 124 0.16 -5.34 -1.90
N HIS A 125 -0.13 -4.85 -0.69
CA HIS A 125 -1.49 -4.51 -0.28
C HIS A 125 -1.93 -3.10 -0.74
N PHE A 126 -1.04 -2.32 -1.38
CA PHE A 126 -1.42 -1.00 -1.90
C PHE A 126 -2.44 -1.09 -3.04
N ARG A 127 -2.61 -2.27 -3.65
CA ARG A 127 -3.44 -2.45 -4.84
C ARG A 127 -4.83 -1.84 -4.64
N VAL A 128 -5.38 -1.35 -5.76
CA VAL A 128 -6.73 -0.78 -5.74
C VAL A 128 -7.71 -1.88 -5.30
N PRO A 129 -8.55 -1.65 -4.27
CA PRO A 129 -9.44 -2.70 -3.79
C PRO A 129 -10.37 -3.20 -4.90
N VAL A 130 -10.55 -4.52 -4.94
CA VAL A 130 -11.24 -5.22 -6.04
C VAL A 130 -12.68 -4.74 -6.23
N ASP A 131 -13.35 -4.33 -5.16
CA ASP A 131 -14.71 -3.78 -5.21
C ASP A 131 -14.84 -2.56 -6.14
N PHE A 132 -13.77 -1.79 -6.33
CA PHE A 132 -13.74 -0.68 -7.28
C PHE A 132 -13.46 -1.12 -8.72
N LEU A 133 -12.91 -2.32 -8.94
CA LEU A 133 -12.42 -2.79 -10.24
C LEU A 133 -13.41 -3.73 -10.94
N VAL A 134 -14.12 -4.59 -10.19
CA VAL A 134 -14.93 -5.69 -10.75
C VAL A 134 -15.99 -5.22 -11.76
N ASN A 135 -16.53 -4.01 -11.56
CA ASN A 135 -17.59 -3.43 -12.37
C ASN A 135 -17.15 -2.17 -13.13
N THR A 136 -15.84 -1.93 -13.22
CA THR A 136 -15.28 -0.76 -13.89
C THR A 136 -14.58 -1.21 -15.16
N ASP A 137 -15.05 -0.69 -16.30
CA ASP A 137 -14.27 -0.79 -17.54
C ASP A 137 -13.15 0.26 -17.47
N LEU A 138 -11.92 -0.16 -17.78
CA LEU A 138 -10.71 0.68 -17.67
C LEU A 138 -10.09 0.96 -19.03
N GLN A 139 -10.88 0.80 -20.09
CA GLN A 139 -10.46 1.01 -21.48
C GLN A 139 -10.36 2.50 -21.84
N THR A 140 -11.00 3.39 -21.06
CA THR A 140 -11.05 4.82 -21.36
C THR A 140 -10.44 5.67 -20.24
N GLU A 141 -9.82 6.80 -20.63
CA GLU A 141 -9.25 7.77 -19.68
C GLU A 141 -10.32 8.37 -18.75
N GLU A 142 -11.54 8.57 -19.25
CA GLU A 142 -12.66 9.09 -18.44
C GLU A 142 -13.04 8.14 -17.30
N GLU A 143 -13.04 6.83 -17.54
CA GLU A 143 -13.34 5.83 -16.51
C GLU A 143 -12.24 5.77 -15.45
N VAL A 144 -10.98 5.90 -15.86
CA VAL A 144 -9.84 5.99 -14.94
C VAL A 144 -10.00 7.20 -14.02
N VAL A 145 -10.37 8.37 -14.55
CA VAL A 145 -10.60 9.57 -13.75
C VAL A 145 -11.74 9.36 -12.75
N ARG A 146 -12.86 8.76 -13.18
CA ARG A 146 -14.00 8.46 -12.29
C ARG A 146 -13.64 7.45 -11.21
N LEU A 147 -12.80 6.47 -11.52
CA LEU A 147 -12.30 5.52 -10.53
C LEU A 147 -11.45 6.24 -9.47
N LEU A 148 -10.50 7.07 -9.90
CA LEU A 148 -9.66 7.84 -8.98
C LEU A 148 -10.50 8.79 -8.09
N GLU A 149 -11.58 9.35 -8.62
CA GLU A 149 -12.58 10.09 -7.83
C GLU A 149 -13.20 9.24 -6.73
N LYS A 150 -13.77 8.08 -7.08
CA LYS A 150 -14.35 7.17 -6.08
C LYS A 150 -13.35 6.74 -5.02
N LEU A 151 -12.10 6.45 -5.43
CA LEU A 151 -11.03 6.09 -4.50
C LEU A 151 -10.73 7.25 -3.55
N SER A 152 -10.63 8.48 -4.07
CA SER A 152 -10.38 9.66 -3.24
C SER A 152 -11.51 10.00 -2.26
N GLU A 153 -12.74 9.58 -2.56
CA GLU A 153 -13.90 9.77 -1.68
C GLU A 153 -14.03 8.65 -0.62
N SER A 154 -13.50 7.46 -0.92
CA SER A 154 -13.73 6.27 -0.09
C SER A 154 -12.52 5.86 0.75
N LEU A 155 -11.32 6.31 0.37
CA LEU A 155 -10.05 5.92 0.98
C LEU A 155 -9.31 7.13 1.50
N LEU A 156 -8.55 6.92 2.58
CA LEU A 156 -7.74 7.96 3.22
C LEU A 156 -6.28 7.80 2.78
N LEU A 157 -5.66 8.91 2.39
CA LEU A 157 -4.25 8.92 2.00
C LEU A 157 -3.35 8.58 3.19
N GLU A 158 -3.79 8.95 4.39
CA GLU A 158 -3.15 8.70 5.67
C GLU A 158 -2.87 7.21 5.89
N ASP A 159 -3.82 6.33 5.56
CA ASP A 159 -3.67 4.88 5.74
C ASP A 159 -2.54 4.35 4.86
N TYR A 160 -2.53 4.72 3.58
CA TYR A 160 -1.46 4.36 2.64
C TYR A 160 -0.10 4.92 3.06
N LEU A 161 -0.05 6.13 3.62
CA LEU A 161 1.19 6.70 4.13
C LEU A 161 1.69 5.94 5.36
N LEU A 162 0.80 5.45 6.24
CA LEU A 162 1.20 4.60 7.38
C LEU A 162 1.74 3.25 6.92
N ASP A 163 1.16 2.66 5.88
CA ASP A 163 1.68 1.43 5.32
C ASP A 163 3.03 1.64 4.60
N LEU A 164 3.19 2.78 3.93
CA LEU A 164 4.47 3.20 3.36
C LEU A 164 5.52 3.40 4.46
N ALA A 165 5.13 3.95 5.61
CA ALA A 165 5.99 4.09 6.78
C ALA A 165 6.45 2.73 7.30
N TYR A 166 5.55 1.74 7.33
CA TYR A 166 5.89 0.37 7.68
C TYR A 166 6.92 -0.20 6.69
N SER A 167 6.68 -0.03 5.39
CA SER A 167 7.56 -0.53 4.33
C SER A 167 8.97 0.07 4.39
N LEU A 168 9.07 1.40 4.46
CA LEU A 168 10.34 2.14 4.51
C LEU A 168 11.23 1.76 5.69
N ARG A 169 10.66 1.16 6.74
CA ARG A 169 11.35 0.81 7.98
C ARG A 169 11.66 -0.67 8.11
N ASN A 170 10.95 -1.52 7.37
CA ASN A 170 11.06 -2.98 7.48
C ASN A 170 11.62 -3.64 6.22
N GLU A 171 11.77 -2.91 5.12
CA GLU A 171 12.43 -3.38 3.91
C GLU A 171 13.67 -2.52 3.59
N GLU A 172 14.62 -3.09 2.86
CA GLU A 172 15.80 -2.35 2.39
C GLU A 172 15.40 -1.43 1.25
N TYR A 173 15.67 -0.14 1.38
CA TYR A 173 15.53 0.84 0.30
C TYR A 173 16.89 1.40 -0.09
N SER A 174 17.16 1.43 -1.40
CA SER A 174 18.27 2.24 -1.89
C SER A 174 17.94 3.72 -1.73
N ARG A 175 18.97 4.57 -1.62
CA ARG A 175 18.82 6.03 -1.55
C ARG A 175 17.95 6.60 -2.70
N GLU A 176 18.09 6.05 -3.90
CA GLU A 176 17.30 6.43 -5.07
C GLU A 176 15.83 5.96 -4.98
N GLU A 177 15.57 4.80 -4.40
CA GLU A 177 14.20 4.36 -4.11
C GLU A 177 13.55 5.29 -3.07
N ILE A 178 14.27 5.68 -1.99
CA ILE A 178 13.76 6.66 -1.00
C ILE A 178 13.45 7.99 -1.66
N LYS A 179 14.36 8.51 -2.48
CA LYS A 179 14.15 9.76 -3.23
C LYS A 179 12.91 9.68 -4.12
N THR A 180 12.74 8.58 -4.84
CA THR A 180 11.55 8.34 -5.69
C THR A 180 10.26 8.35 -4.87
N VAL A 181 10.26 7.67 -3.71
CA VAL A 181 9.12 7.66 -2.78
C VAL A 181 8.83 9.06 -2.24
N PHE A 182 9.86 9.85 -1.94
CA PHE A 182 9.68 11.22 -1.45
C PHE A 182 9.12 12.14 -2.53
N VAL A 183 9.56 12.02 -3.79
CA VAL A 183 8.92 12.73 -4.91
C VAL A 183 7.44 12.35 -4.98
N TRP A 184 7.10 11.05 -4.89
CA TRP A 184 5.71 10.59 -4.92
C TRP A 184 4.84 11.20 -3.81
N ILE A 185 5.34 11.23 -2.57
CA ILE A 185 4.64 11.85 -1.44
C ILE A 185 4.50 13.36 -1.63
N LEU A 186 5.55 14.04 -2.10
CA LEU A 186 5.54 15.49 -2.34
C LEU A 186 4.47 15.87 -3.37
N LEU A 187 4.30 15.05 -4.42
CA LEU A 187 3.24 15.23 -5.41
C LEU A 187 1.84 15.16 -4.77
N ALA A 188 1.60 14.11 -3.99
CA ALA A 188 0.34 13.94 -3.28
C ALA A 188 0.07 15.10 -2.32
N ALA A 189 1.10 15.58 -1.60
CA ALA A 189 0.99 16.70 -0.68
C ALA A 189 0.67 18.03 -1.39
N LYS A 190 1.29 18.31 -2.55
CA LYS A 190 1.05 19.55 -3.32
C LYS A 190 -0.41 19.68 -3.75
N ASN A 191 -1.01 18.58 -4.22
CA ASN A 191 -2.37 18.56 -4.75
C ASN A 191 -3.42 18.11 -3.72
N ASN A 192 -2.99 17.85 -2.48
CA ASN A 192 -3.82 17.26 -1.41
C ASN A 192 -4.62 16.04 -1.89
N GLY A 193 -3.96 15.19 -2.68
CA GLY A 193 -4.66 14.39 -3.68
C GLY A 193 -4.36 12.90 -3.55
N MET A 194 -5.30 12.16 -2.96
CA MET A 194 -5.36 10.69 -3.06
C MET A 194 -5.31 10.23 -4.53
N LYS A 195 -5.90 11.00 -5.46
CA LYS A 195 -5.90 10.69 -6.90
C LYS A 195 -4.48 10.54 -7.45
N ASP A 196 -3.62 11.53 -7.27
CA ASP A 196 -2.26 11.52 -7.81
C ASP A 196 -1.40 10.45 -7.14
N PHE A 197 -1.63 10.21 -5.86
CA PHE A 197 -0.99 9.14 -5.13
C PHE A 197 -1.34 7.77 -5.74
N MET A 198 -2.61 7.56 -6.11
CA MET A 198 -3.12 6.27 -6.58
C MET A 198 -2.85 5.96 -8.05
N ILE A 199 -2.44 6.92 -8.88
CA ILE A 199 -2.11 6.67 -10.30
C ILE A 199 -1.10 5.52 -10.49
N PRO A 200 0.11 5.57 -9.91
CA PRO A 200 1.09 4.49 -10.06
C PRO A 200 0.60 3.16 -9.47
N VAL A 201 -0.15 3.22 -8.38
CA VAL A 201 -0.74 2.04 -7.72
C VAL A 201 -1.79 1.36 -8.60
N LEU A 202 -2.66 2.15 -9.23
CA LEU A 202 -3.67 1.67 -10.16
C LEU A 202 -3.00 1.04 -11.38
N LYS A 203 -1.94 1.66 -11.92
CA LYS A 203 -1.18 1.09 -13.03
C LYS A 203 -0.65 -0.31 -12.70
N VAL A 204 0.07 -0.45 -11.58
CA VAL A 204 0.59 -1.76 -11.13
C VAL A 204 -0.56 -2.75 -10.93
N THR A 205 -1.67 -2.32 -10.33
CA THR A 205 -2.84 -3.17 -10.13
C THR A 205 -3.42 -3.71 -11.45
N ILE A 206 -3.55 -2.85 -12.47
CA ILE A 206 -4.04 -3.24 -13.79
C ILE A 206 -3.05 -4.18 -14.48
N ASP A 207 -1.75 -3.88 -14.43
CA ASP A 207 -0.70 -4.67 -15.07
C ASP A 207 -0.63 -6.08 -14.47
N GLU A 208 -0.71 -6.21 -13.14
CA GLU A 208 -0.78 -7.50 -12.44
C GLU A 208 -2.04 -8.28 -12.81
N LEU A 209 -3.22 -7.64 -12.80
CA LEU A 209 -4.48 -8.29 -13.18
C LEU A 209 -4.44 -8.78 -14.63
N ASN A 210 -3.91 -7.99 -15.56
CA ASN A 210 -3.80 -8.38 -16.96
C ASN A 210 -2.82 -9.53 -17.17
N THR A 211 -1.68 -9.48 -16.47
CA THR A 211 -0.67 -10.54 -16.52
C THR A 211 -1.22 -11.85 -15.96
N ALA A 212 -1.88 -11.79 -14.80
CA ALA A 212 -2.51 -12.95 -14.18
C ALA A 212 -3.65 -13.52 -15.02
N LYS A 213 -4.51 -12.66 -15.62
CA LYS A 213 -5.55 -13.09 -16.57
C LYS A 213 -4.97 -13.82 -17.78
N ALA A 214 -3.86 -13.33 -18.34
CA ALA A 214 -3.20 -13.97 -19.48
C ALA A 214 -2.66 -15.36 -19.09
N LYS A 215 -1.92 -15.46 -17.98
CA LYS A 215 -1.42 -16.73 -17.43
C LYS A 215 -2.56 -17.72 -17.15
N PHE A 216 -3.64 -17.24 -16.52
CA PHE A 216 -4.83 -18.04 -16.21
C PHE A 216 -5.53 -18.57 -17.47
N LYS A 217 -5.65 -17.72 -18.50
CA LYS A 217 -6.21 -18.13 -19.79
C LYS A 217 -5.36 -19.20 -20.46
N GLU A 218 -4.03 -19.11 -20.41
CA GLU A 218 -3.15 -20.15 -20.95
C GLU A 218 -3.35 -21.51 -20.27
N ILE A 219 -3.61 -21.54 -18.95
CA ILE A 219 -3.92 -22.77 -18.21
C ILE A 219 -5.25 -23.37 -18.70
N ILE A 220 -6.30 -22.54 -18.85
CA ILE A 220 -7.61 -22.99 -19.34
C ILE A 220 -7.53 -23.46 -20.80
N ASP A 221 -6.81 -22.75 -21.66
CA ASP A 221 -6.72 -23.09 -23.08
C ASP A 221 -5.95 -24.41 -23.27
N LYS A 222 -4.87 -24.66 -22.51
CA LYS A 222 -4.18 -25.97 -22.46
C LYS A 222 -5.12 -27.10 -22.05
N ALA A 223 -6.11 -26.81 -21.21
CA ALA A 223 -7.07 -27.80 -20.74
C ALA A 223 -8.01 -28.34 -21.83
N SER A 224 -8.23 -27.56 -22.89
CA SER A 224 -9.10 -27.93 -24.00
C SER A 224 -8.49 -28.97 -24.95
N ASP A 225 -7.16 -29.13 -24.94
CA ASP A 225 -6.41 -29.97 -25.90
C ASP A 225 -5.88 -31.29 -25.33
N LYS A 226 -5.86 -31.49 -24.00
CA LYS A 226 -5.33 -32.71 -23.36
C LYS A 226 -6.14 -33.15 -22.13
N LYS A 227 -6.15 -34.46 -21.87
CA LYS A 227 -6.40 -35.04 -20.54
C LYS A 227 -5.23 -34.70 -19.59
N GLU A 228 -4.98 -33.41 -19.39
CA GLU A 228 -4.14 -32.96 -18.29
C GLU A 228 -4.89 -33.23 -16.97
N ASP A 229 -4.11 -33.58 -15.96
CA ASP A 229 -4.60 -33.87 -14.61
C ASP A 229 -5.17 -32.59 -13.99
N ASP A 230 -6.41 -32.64 -13.51
CA ASP A 230 -7.08 -31.49 -12.90
C ASP A 230 -6.32 -31.02 -11.65
N GLU A 231 -5.58 -31.90 -10.98
CA GLU A 231 -4.72 -31.58 -9.85
C GLU A 231 -3.55 -30.66 -10.25
N GLN A 232 -2.88 -30.94 -11.37
CA GLN A 232 -1.77 -30.12 -11.88
C GLN A 232 -2.26 -28.71 -12.26
N ARG A 233 -3.45 -28.60 -12.86
CA ARG A 233 -4.04 -27.30 -13.19
C ARG A 233 -4.39 -26.50 -11.96
N PHE A 234 -4.91 -27.17 -10.93
CA PHE A 234 -5.20 -26.51 -9.66
C PHE A 234 -3.92 -25.96 -9.02
N LEU A 235 -2.82 -26.70 -9.05
CA LEU A 235 -1.52 -26.23 -8.56
C LEU A 235 -1.03 -25.01 -9.36
N GLU A 236 -1.11 -25.03 -10.70
CA GLU A 236 -0.72 -23.90 -11.54
C GLU A 236 -1.59 -22.64 -11.28
N MET A 237 -2.89 -22.81 -11.00
CA MET A 237 -3.77 -21.71 -10.60
C MET A 237 -3.37 -21.14 -9.22
N LEU A 238 -3.04 -21.99 -8.25
CA LEU A 238 -2.58 -21.56 -6.94
C LEU A 238 -1.27 -20.77 -7.01
N GLU A 239 -0.36 -21.13 -7.91
CA GLU A 239 0.88 -20.36 -8.14
C GLU A 239 0.57 -18.94 -8.62
N ILE A 240 -0.39 -18.77 -9.55
CA ILE A 240 -0.84 -17.44 -9.98
C ILE A 240 -1.42 -16.64 -8.80
N TYR A 241 -2.23 -17.26 -7.95
CA TYR A 241 -2.82 -16.56 -6.80
C TYR A 241 -1.77 -16.14 -5.76
N GLN A 242 -0.75 -16.97 -5.54
CA GLN A 242 0.38 -16.60 -4.68
C GLN A 242 1.22 -15.46 -5.26
N GLU A 243 1.45 -15.47 -6.58
CA GLU A 243 2.20 -14.41 -7.27
C GLU A 243 1.40 -13.10 -7.36
N TYR A 244 0.08 -13.19 -7.59
CA TYR A 244 -0.83 -12.06 -7.77
C TYR A 244 -2.05 -12.15 -6.83
N PRO A 245 -1.91 -11.81 -5.53
CA PRO A 245 -3.01 -11.89 -4.57
C PRO A 245 -4.25 -11.08 -4.97
N ILE A 246 -4.06 -9.93 -5.64
CA ILE A 246 -5.17 -9.11 -6.14
C ILE A 246 -6.00 -9.84 -7.20
N PHE A 247 -5.40 -10.76 -7.97
CA PHE A 247 -6.10 -11.57 -8.95
C PHE A 247 -6.96 -12.65 -8.28
N GLU A 248 -6.47 -13.26 -7.19
CA GLU A 248 -7.27 -14.17 -6.36
C GLU A 248 -8.53 -13.46 -5.85
N GLU A 249 -8.36 -12.29 -5.24
CA GLU A 249 -9.47 -11.49 -4.71
C GLU A 249 -10.45 -11.09 -5.84
N TYR A 250 -9.93 -10.68 -7.01
CA TYR A 250 -10.73 -10.35 -8.19
C TYR A 250 -11.59 -11.53 -8.65
N MET A 251 -10.99 -12.73 -8.76
CA MET A 251 -11.70 -13.93 -9.17
C MET A 251 -12.73 -14.35 -8.13
N ALA A 252 -12.38 -14.34 -6.85
CA ALA A 252 -13.30 -14.65 -5.76
C ALA A 252 -14.52 -13.72 -5.78
N ARG A 253 -14.30 -12.42 -5.98
CA ARG A 253 -15.38 -11.44 -6.05
C ARG A 253 -16.26 -11.62 -7.29
N LYS A 254 -15.68 -11.92 -8.45
CA LYS A 254 -16.43 -12.24 -9.67
C LYS A 254 -17.30 -13.48 -9.49
N LEU A 255 -16.75 -14.55 -8.93
CA LEU A 255 -17.50 -15.79 -8.64
C LEU A 255 -18.61 -15.54 -7.63
N LEU A 256 -18.34 -14.78 -6.57
CA LEU A 256 -19.36 -14.42 -5.59
C LEU A 256 -20.53 -13.69 -6.25
N MET A 257 -20.26 -12.70 -7.11
CA MET A 257 -21.32 -11.99 -7.84
C MET A 257 -22.11 -12.88 -8.79
N GLU A 258 -21.49 -13.92 -9.36
CA GLU A 258 -22.18 -14.88 -10.23
C GLU A 258 -23.11 -15.81 -9.44
N PHE A 259 -22.71 -16.20 -8.22
CA PHE A 259 -23.46 -17.14 -7.38
C PHE A 259 -24.30 -16.47 -6.28
N GLU A 260 -24.28 -15.15 -6.15
CA GLU A 260 -24.91 -14.41 -5.05
C GLU A 260 -26.40 -14.76 -4.91
N ASP A 261 -27.15 -14.64 -6.00
CA ASP A 261 -28.58 -14.96 -6.04
C ASP A 261 -28.89 -16.42 -5.67
N ASP A 262 -28.02 -17.35 -6.06
CA ASP A 262 -28.22 -18.77 -5.79
C ASP A 262 -27.86 -19.12 -4.34
N LEU A 263 -26.81 -18.50 -3.79
CA LEU A 263 -26.47 -18.58 -2.38
C LEU A 263 -27.58 -17.99 -1.51
N GLU A 264 -28.14 -16.83 -1.88
CA GLU A 264 -29.27 -16.23 -1.17
C GLU A 264 -30.49 -17.16 -1.16
N LYS A 265 -30.83 -17.79 -2.29
CA LYS A 265 -31.92 -18.78 -2.34
C LYS A 265 -31.66 -19.98 -1.44
N ILE A 266 -30.43 -20.52 -1.43
CA ILE A 266 -30.05 -21.62 -0.55
C ILE A 266 -30.19 -21.20 0.92
N LEU A 267 -29.65 -20.03 1.28
CA LEU A 267 -29.73 -19.50 2.65
C LEU A 267 -31.17 -19.20 3.09
N ALA A 268 -32.05 -18.79 2.17
CA ALA A 268 -33.46 -18.56 2.46
C ALA A 268 -34.27 -19.86 2.61
N CYS A 269 -33.84 -20.96 1.97
CA CYS A 269 -34.52 -22.25 2.01
C CYS A 269 -33.98 -23.19 3.09
N VAL A 270 -32.78 -22.91 3.62
CA VAL A 270 -32.12 -23.72 4.65
C VAL A 270 -32.08 -22.93 5.94
N ASP A 271 -32.83 -23.37 6.94
CA ASP A 271 -32.78 -22.82 8.29
C ASP A 271 -31.47 -23.26 8.96
N PHE A 272 -30.40 -22.50 8.74
CA PHE A 272 -29.09 -22.72 9.37
C PHE A 272 -29.16 -22.38 10.85
N ASN A 273 -29.74 -23.28 11.65
CA ASN A 273 -29.56 -23.29 13.10
C ASN A 273 -28.17 -23.84 13.42
N ILE A 274 -27.11 -23.13 13.01
CA ILE A 274 -25.76 -23.45 13.43
C ILE A 274 -25.65 -22.99 14.89
N PRO A 275 -25.50 -23.91 15.85
CA PRO A 275 -25.40 -23.50 17.24
C PRO A 275 -24.17 -22.61 17.38
N PHE A 276 -24.31 -21.49 18.10
CA PHE A 276 -23.21 -20.55 18.32
C PHE A 276 -21.92 -21.24 18.76
N TYR A 277 -22.02 -22.30 19.58
CA TYR A 277 -20.86 -23.08 20.02
C TYR A 277 -20.08 -23.75 18.89
N ALA A 278 -20.71 -24.10 17.76
CA ALA A 278 -20.05 -24.75 16.63
C ALA A 278 -19.20 -23.73 15.84
N ILE A 279 -19.76 -22.54 15.59
CA ILE A 279 -19.03 -21.41 14.98
C ILE A 279 -17.91 -20.96 15.92
N TYR A 280 -18.23 -20.77 17.20
CA TYR A 280 -17.27 -20.37 18.21
C TYR A 280 -16.13 -21.38 18.41
N ALA A 281 -16.44 -22.68 18.44
CA ALA A 281 -15.42 -23.73 18.54
C ALA A 281 -14.54 -23.82 17.28
N PHE A 282 -15.11 -23.57 16.10
CA PHE A 282 -14.35 -23.47 14.86
C PHE A 282 -13.38 -22.30 14.91
N TYR A 283 -13.85 -21.09 15.24
CA TYR A 283 -12.98 -19.92 15.37
C TYR A 283 -11.93 -20.14 16.45
N LEU A 284 -12.29 -20.67 17.63
CA LEU A 284 -11.32 -21.00 18.68
C LEU A 284 -10.24 -21.96 18.17
N ARG A 285 -10.63 -23.05 17.47
CA ARG A 285 -9.66 -24.00 16.91
C ARG A 285 -8.77 -23.36 15.85
N LEU A 286 -9.35 -22.53 14.99
CA LEU A 286 -8.61 -21.78 13.98
C LEU A 286 -7.59 -20.85 14.64
N PHE A 287 -8.01 -20.06 15.64
CA PHE A 287 -7.13 -19.18 16.40
C PHE A 287 -6.07 -19.93 17.18
N THR A 288 -6.38 -21.07 17.81
CA THR A 288 -5.36 -21.89 18.48
C THR A 288 -4.36 -22.46 17.49
N ASN A 289 -4.79 -22.89 16.31
CA ASN A 289 -3.87 -23.39 15.28
C ASN A 289 -2.99 -22.26 14.73
N ILE A 290 -3.55 -21.08 14.49
CA ILE A 290 -2.77 -19.89 14.09
C ILE A 290 -1.77 -19.52 15.19
N ALA A 291 -2.21 -19.49 16.45
CA ALA A 291 -1.35 -19.20 17.59
C ALA A 291 -0.24 -20.24 17.76
N ASP A 292 -0.54 -21.53 17.59
CA ASP A 292 0.45 -22.61 17.64
C ASP A 292 1.45 -22.51 16.49
N VAL A 293 1.01 -22.17 15.28
CA VAL A 293 1.91 -21.91 14.15
C VAL A 293 2.82 -20.72 14.45
N LEU A 294 2.28 -19.61 14.94
CA LEU A 294 3.06 -18.42 15.31
C LEU A 294 4.03 -18.69 16.47
N TYR A 295 3.58 -19.41 17.50
CA TYR A 295 4.40 -19.80 18.65
C TYR A 295 5.53 -20.76 18.25
N ASN A 296 5.24 -21.77 17.43
CA ASN A 296 6.24 -22.70 16.93
C ASN A 296 7.21 -22.04 15.94
N LYS A 297 6.78 -21.04 15.17
CA LYS A 297 7.65 -20.23 14.32
C LYS A 297 8.62 -19.41 15.18
N ARG A 298 8.13 -18.75 16.23
CA ARG A 298 8.97 -17.98 17.19
C ARG A 298 9.99 -18.86 17.92
N ARG A 299 9.58 -20.08 18.32
CA ARG A 299 10.47 -21.03 19.01
C ARG A 299 11.58 -21.60 18.13
N ARG A 300 11.36 -21.72 16.80
CA ARG A 300 12.43 -22.09 15.85
C ARG A 300 13.49 -21.00 15.72
N PHE A 301 13.10 -19.72 15.77
CA PHE A 301 14.04 -18.59 15.78
C PHE A 301 14.85 -18.47 17.08
N GLU A 302 14.30 -18.90 18.23
CA GLU A 302 15.02 -18.93 19.50
C GLU A 302 15.92 -20.17 19.68
N SER A 303 15.76 -21.19 18.83
CA SER A 303 16.50 -22.47 18.91
C SER A 303 17.68 -22.61 17.96
N ASP A 304 17.98 -21.60 17.14
CA ASP A 304 19.25 -21.52 16.41
C ASP A 304 20.25 -20.67 17.22
N PRO A 305 21.09 -21.29 18.08
CA PRO A 305 22.28 -20.60 18.55
C PRO A 305 23.18 -20.39 17.33
N ILE A 306 23.53 -19.13 17.10
CA ILE A 306 24.63 -18.71 16.23
C ILE A 306 25.81 -19.68 16.42
N GLN A 307 26.10 -20.48 15.39
CA GLN A 307 27.41 -21.09 15.18
C GLN A 307 28.18 -20.24 14.20
#